data_AF-A0A538N0L5-F1
#
_entry.id   AF-A0A538N0L5-F1
#
_cell.length_a   1.000
_cell.length_b   1.000
_cell.length_c   1.000
_cell.angle_alpha   90.00
_cell.angle_beta   90.00
_cell.angle_gamma   90.00
#
_symmetry.space_group_name_H-M   'P 1'
#
loop_
_entity.id
_entity.type
_entity.pdbx_description
1 polymer ?
#
loop_
_entity_poly.entity_id
_entity_poly.type
_entity_poly.pdbx_seq_one_letter_code
_entity_poly.pdbx_strand_id
1 'polypeptide(L)'
;ADPLRSWKLTDEDWRNREKRPQYEAAVEEMLKRTDHPKAPWYVIPGDDKRYARVAVVETVCNAVETRLRERGYDVSGPHPQPADADT
;
A
#
# COMPACT_ATOMS: atom_id res chain seq x y z
N ALA A 1 12.34 25.26 -1.86
CA ALA A 1 11.53 24.40 -2.74
C ALA A 1 12.48 23.44 -3.43
N ASP A 2 12.19 22.13 -3.40
CA ASP A 2 12.99 21.12 -4.11
C ASP A 2 12.65 21.19 -5.62
N PRO A 3 13.58 21.59 -6.49
CA PRO A 3 13.32 21.75 -7.92
C PRO A 3 12.87 20.45 -8.62
N LEU A 4 13.22 19.28 -8.09
CA LEU A 4 12.84 17.99 -8.68
C LEU A 4 11.39 17.59 -8.41
N ARG A 5 10.70 18.32 -7.51
CA ARG A 5 9.34 17.99 -7.04
C ARG A 5 8.35 19.13 -7.22
N SER A 6 8.79 20.31 -7.64
CA SER A 6 7.95 21.50 -7.79
C SER A 6 6.78 21.31 -8.75
N TRP A 7 6.97 20.54 -9.83
CA TRP A 7 5.94 20.24 -10.83
C TRP A 7 4.75 19.45 -10.29
N LYS A 8 4.87 18.81 -9.12
CA LYS A 8 3.82 17.97 -8.53
C LYS A 8 2.75 18.76 -7.78
N LEU A 9 3.02 20.04 -7.47
CA LEU A 9 2.14 20.85 -6.63
C LEU A 9 1.33 21.81 -7.51
N THR A 10 0.02 21.79 -7.32
CA THR A 10 -0.95 22.58 -8.07
C THR A 10 -1.84 23.38 -7.12
N ASP A 11 -2.60 24.35 -7.65
CA ASP A 11 -3.58 25.11 -6.87
C ASP A 11 -4.69 24.22 -6.27
N GLU A 12 -4.94 23.07 -6.90
CA GLU A 12 -5.91 22.10 -6.43
C GLU A 12 -5.45 21.40 -5.14
N ASP A 13 -4.16 21.13 -4.97
CA ASP A 13 -3.63 20.52 -3.75
C ASP A 13 -3.89 21.39 -2.51
N TRP A 14 -3.79 22.72 -2.67
CA TRP A 14 -4.10 23.67 -1.60
C TRP A 14 -5.59 23.67 -1.24
N ARG A 15 -6.47 23.70 -2.25
CA ARG A 15 -7.93 23.59 -2.05
C ARG A 15 -8.31 22.27 -1.39
N ASN A 16 -7.65 21.17 -1.76
CA ASN A 16 -7.91 19.84 -1.19
C ASN A 16 -7.43 19.75 0.25
N ARG A 17 -6.31 20.41 0.60
CA ARG A 17 -5.81 20.47 1.97
C ARG A 17 -6.80 21.14 2.92
N GLU A 18 -7.46 22.22 2.50
CA GLU A 18 -8.51 22.89 3.28
C GLU A 18 -9.69 21.97 3.58
N LYS A 19 -9.95 20.99 2.71
CA LYS A 19 -11.04 20.01 2.84
C LYS A 19 -10.63 18.74 3.57
N ARG A 20 -9.47 18.69 4.23
CA ARG A 20 -8.98 17.49 4.94
C ARG A 20 -10.03 16.81 5.83
N PRO A 21 -10.82 17.52 6.67
CA PRO A 21 -11.85 16.87 7.48
C PRO A 21 -12.94 16.15 6.66
N GLN A 22 -13.25 16.65 5.46
CA GLN A 22 -14.23 16.03 4.56
C GLN A 22 -13.67 14.75 3.95
N TYR A 23 -12.39 14.74 3.57
CA TYR A 23 -11.71 13.54 3.09
C TYR A 23 -11.60 12.46 4.18
N GLU A 24 -11.29 12.84 5.41
CA GLU A 24 -11.24 11.90 6.55
C GLU A 24 -12.59 11.22 6.76
N ALA A 25 -13.68 11.99 6.82
CA ALA A 25 -15.03 11.44 6.93
C ALA A 25 -15.42 10.54 5.74
N ALA A 26 -15.05 10.94 4.51
CA ALA A 26 -15.33 10.16 3.31
C ALA A 26 -14.55 8.82 3.30
N VAL A 27 -13.29 8.81 3.73
CA VAL A 27 -12.47 7.59 3.84
C VAL A 27 -13.05 6.66 4.89
N GLU A 28 -13.45 7.16 6.06
CA GLU A 28 -14.09 6.33 7.09
C GLU A 28 -15.38 5.68 6.58
N GLU A 29 -16.22 6.44 5.88
CA GLU A 29 -17.46 5.93 5.30
C GLU A 29 -17.20 4.89 4.20
N MET A 30 -16.21 5.14 3.35
CA MET A 30 -15.78 4.18 2.32
C MET A 30 -15.33 2.87 2.96
N LEU A 31 -14.48 2.92 3.99
CA LEU A 31 -14.00 1.72 4.70
C LEU A 31 -15.17 0.96 5.33
N LYS A 32 -16.06 1.65 6.05
CA LYS A 32 -17.26 1.04 6.67
C LYS A 32 -18.14 0.31 5.66
N ARG A 33 -18.25 0.83 4.44
CA ARG A 33 -19.18 0.30 3.43
C ARG A 33 -18.59 -0.72 2.48
N THR A 34 -17.27 -0.69 2.26
CA THR A 34 -16.63 -1.45 1.19
C THR A 34 -15.55 -2.41 1.66
N ASP A 35 -15.19 -2.40 2.95
CA ASP A 35 -14.32 -3.42 3.52
C ASP A 35 -15.09 -4.75 3.62
N HIS A 36 -14.67 -5.74 2.82
CA HIS A 36 -15.33 -7.03 2.73
C HIS A 36 -14.32 -8.18 2.81
N PRO A 37 -14.67 -9.36 3.35
CA PRO A 37 -13.73 -10.48 3.49
C PRO A 37 -13.07 -10.93 2.17
N LYS A 38 -13.72 -10.72 1.02
CA LYS A 38 -13.19 -11.05 -0.31
C LYS A 38 -12.33 -9.95 -0.94
N ALA A 39 -12.41 -8.73 -0.42
CA ALA A 39 -11.70 -7.55 -0.90
C ALA A 39 -11.44 -6.59 0.29
N PRO A 40 -10.54 -6.98 1.21
CA PRO A 40 -10.30 -6.19 2.41
C PRO A 40 -9.50 -4.93 2.11
N TRP A 41 -9.77 -3.86 2.86
CA TRP A 41 -8.94 -2.66 2.90
C TRP A 41 -7.87 -2.79 3.99
N TYR A 42 -6.62 -2.44 3.64
CA TYR A 42 -5.51 -2.40 4.59
C TYR A 42 -5.07 -0.95 4.83
N VAL A 43 -5.19 -0.48 6.08
CA VAL A 43 -4.72 0.86 6.47
C VAL A 43 -3.23 0.80 6.82
N ILE A 44 -2.40 1.48 6.02
CA ILE A 44 -0.94 1.49 6.19
C ILE A 44 -0.48 2.84 6.76
N PRO A 45 0.27 2.86 7.88
CA PRO A 45 0.92 4.08 8.37
C PRO A 45 1.86 4.70 7.33
N GLY A 46 1.53 5.89 6.85
CA GLY A 46 2.19 6.52 5.70
C GLY A 46 3.25 7.58 6.03
N ASP A 47 3.40 7.97 7.30
CA ASP A 47 4.28 9.07 7.71
C ASP A 47 5.76 8.76 7.43
N ASP A 48 6.21 7.53 7.68
CA ASP A 48 7.51 7.03 7.23
C ASP A 48 7.36 6.28 5.90
N LYS A 49 7.90 6.88 4.83
CA LYS A 49 7.87 6.33 3.47
C LYS A 49 8.61 5.01 3.32
N ARG A 50 9.69 4.77 4.09
CA ARG A 50 10.45 3.51 4.01
C ARG A 50 9.63 2.38 4.61
N TYR A 51 9.06 2.62 5.79
CA TYR A 51 8.15 1.68 6.44
C TYR A 51 6.94 1.38 5.56
N ALA A 52 6.23 2.42 5.07
CA ALA A 52 5.02 2.24 4.28
C ALA A 52 5.26 1.39 3.02
N ARG A 53 6.41 1.54 2.37
CA ARG A 53 6.78 0.74 1.18
C ARG A 53 6.93 -0.75 1.52
N VAL A 54 7.63 -1.06 2.61
CA VAL A 54 7.82 -2.45 3.05
C VAL A 54 6.48 -3.05 3.46
N ALA A 55 5.70 -2.35 4.29
CA ALA A 55 4.41 -2.81 4.75
C ALA A 55 3.42 -3.09 3.61
N VAL A 56 3.39 -2.26 2.56
CA VAL A 56 2.57 -2.51 1.36
C VAL A 56 3.02 -3.80 0.65
N VAL A 57 4.32 -3.97 0.39
CA VAL A 57 4.83 -5.15 -0.31
C VAL A 57 4.55 -6.43 0.49
N GLU A 58 4.82 -6.42 1.79
CA GLU A 58 4.52 -7.54 2.69
C GLU A 58 3.03 -7.88 2.68
N THR A 59 2.14 -6.88 2.76
CA THR A 59 0.69 -7.08 2.72
C THR A 59 0.25 -7.79 1.44
N VAL A 60 0.78 -7.36 0.29
CA VAL A 60 0.47 -7.98 -1.00
C VAL A 60 1.02 -9.41 -1.10
N CYS A 61 2.28 -9.63 -0.71
CA CYS A 61 2.88 -10.96 -0.69
C CYS A 61 2.08 -11.91 0.19
N ASN A 62 1.73 -11.49 1.40
CA ASN A 62 0.94 -12.29 2.34
C ASN A 62 -0.43 -12.66 1.76
N ALA A 63 -1.11 -11.73 1.10
CA ALA A 63 -2.39 -11.99 0.45
C ALA A 63 -2.27 -13.03 -0.69
N VAL A 64 -1.25 -12.90 -1.53
CA VAL A 64 -0.97 -13.85 -2.62
C VAL A 64 -0.61 -15.22 -2.06
N GLU A 65 0.32 -15.30 -1.12
CA GLU A 65 0.75 -16.55 -0.49
C GLU A 65 -0.39 -17.26 0.22
N THR A 66 -1.21 -16.54 0.98
CA THR A 66 -2.40 -17.09 1.64
C THR A 66 -3.31 -17.74 0.61
N ARG A 67 -3.59 -17.03 -0.51
CA ARG A 67 -4.46 -17.57 -1.56
C ARG A 67 -3.85 -18.76 -2.30
N LEU A 68 -2.53 -18.81 -2.45
CA LEU A 68 -1.82 -19.95 -3.01
C LEU A 68 -1.88 -21.17 -2.09
N ARG A 69 -1.67 -20.99 -0.78
CA ARG A 69 -1.80 -22.05 0.23
C ARG A 69 -3.20 -22.65 0.24
N GLU A 70 -4.25 -21.82 0.20
CA GLU A 70 -5.65 -22.27 0.10
C GLU A 70 -5.94 -23.11 -1.15
N ARG A 71 -5.17 -22.93 -2.21
CA ARG A 71 -5.27 -23.71 -3.46
C ARG A 71 -4.37 -24.95 -3.48
N GLY A 72 -3.62 -25.19 -2.40
CA GLY A 72 -2.73 -26.34 -2.25
C GLY A 72 -1.33 -26.15 -2.81
N TYR A 73 -0.91 -24.93 -3.13
CA TYR A 73 0.46 -24.65 -3.54
C TYR A 73 1.36 -24.49 -2.30
N ASP A 74 2.54 -25.11 -2.36
CA ASP A 74 3.58 -24.91 -1.37
C ASP A 74 4.35 -23.61 -1.67
N VAL A 75 4.30 -22.68 -0.71
CA VAL A 75 4.99 -21.38 -0.77
C VAL A 75 6.12 -21.29 0.28
N SER A 76 6.49 -22.43 0.89
CA SER A 76 7.59 -22.52 1.87
C SER A 76 8.97 -22.67 1.23
N GLY A 77 9.03 -22.76 -0.11
CA GLY A 77 10.28 -22.77 -0.86
C GLY A 77 11.10 -21.51 -0.57
N PRO A 78 12.45 -21.61 -0.52
CA PRO A 78 13.28 -20.44 -0.27
C PRO A 78 13.00 -19.39 -1.35
N HIS A 79 12.86 -18.12 -0.92
CA HIS A 79 13.09 -17.00 -1.82
C HIS A 79 14.46 -17.24 -2.47
N PRO A 80 14.57 -17.33 -3.82
CA PRO A 80 15.88 -17.41 -4.46
C PRO A 80 16.66 -16.18 -3.99
N GLN A 81 17.63 -16.39 -3.11
CA GLN A 81 18.62 -15.35 -2.81
C GLN A 81 19.30 -15.07 -4.15
N PRO A 82 19.49 -13.80 -4.55
CA PRO A 82 20.25 -13.49 -5.76
C PRO A 82 21.69 -13.94 -5.53
N ALA A 83 21.99 -15.17 -5.94
CA ALA A 83 23.29 -15.83 -5.81
C ALA A 83 23.96 -16.08 -7.17
N ASP A 84 23.48 -15.43 -8.25
CA ASP A 84 24.03 -15.58 -9.61
C ASP A 84 24.25 -14.23 -10.33
N ALA A 85 24.36 -13.10 -9.59
CA ALA A 85 24.55 -11.78 -10.22
C ALA A 85 26.01 -11.45 -10.57
N ASP A 86 26.98 -12.30 -10.24
CA ASP A 86 28.42 -12.11 -10.54
C ASP A 86 29.14 -13.44 -10.87
N THR A 87 28.70 -14.15 -11.91
CA THR A 87 29.55 -15.06 -12.70
C THR A 87 29.24 -14.93 -14.17
#